data_AF-A0A661R5L4-F1
#
_entry.id   AF-A0A661R5L4-F1
#
_cell.length_a   1.000
_cell.length_b   1.000
_cell.length_c   1.000
_cell.angle_alpha   90.00
_cell.angle_beta   90.00
_cell.angle_gamma   90.00
#
_symmetry.space_group_name_H-M   'P 1'
#
loop_
_entity.id
_entity.type
_entity.pdbx_description
1 polymer ?
#
loop_
_entity_poly.entity_id
_entity_poly.type
_entity_poly.pdbx_seq_one_letter_code
_entity_poly.pdbx_strand_id
1 'polypeptide(L)'
;MSDLITKHGGYRKLKSFQVAQLIYDVTLRFCDKYIDKRSRTHDQMVQAARSGVQNIAEGSQASATSKKTEIKLTQVARASLEELKLDYEDFLRQRGLAQWKRENPLRQALIDRRCQTADDVAAWVVEVARENGLCGQIGQCGQNAATQPLSTESTASTLSTKTYPELSANAALTLLMVACSLLDRQVERLAQDFENEGGFTERLYRVRMANRTRQGQWVLAHKPKRPQ
;
A
#
# COMPACT_ATOMS: atom_id res chain seq x y z
N MET A 1 15.34 28.88 -6.63
CA MET A 1 16.02 27.79 -5.89
C MET A 1 16.94 27.12 -6.89
N SER A 2 18.18 26.80 -6.50
CA SER A 2 19.13 26.17 -7.41
C SER A 2 18.55 24.89 -8.03
N ASP A 3 18.69 24.69 -9.34
CA ASP A 3 18.32 23.46 -10.08
C ASP A 3 19.04 22.18 -9.59
N LEU A 4 19.82 22.30 -8.51
CA LEU A 4 20.57 21.22 -7.90
C LEU A 4 19.67 20.26 -7.11
N ILE A 5 18.64 20.79 -6.42
CA ILE A 5 17.66 19.99 -5.68
C ILE A 5 16.35 20.02 -6.44
N THR A 6 15.99 18.90 -7.06
CA THR A 6 14.73 18.75 -7.78
C THR A 6 13.55 18.61 -6.81
N LYS A 7 12.32 18.79 -7.31
CA LYS A 7 11.10 18.51 -6.53
C LYS A 7 11.09 17.04 -6.11
N HIS A 8 10.82 16.77 -4.84
CA HIS A 8 10.83 15.45 -4.22
C HIS A 8 9.74 15.36 -3.14
N GLY A 9 9.55 14.17 -2.55
CA GLY A 9 8.64 14.00 -1.42
C GLY A 9 7.15 14.02 -1.75
N GLY A 10 6.78 13.94 -3.03
CA GLY A 10 5.40 13.91 -3.52
C GLY A 10 4.64 12.59 -3.30
N TYR A 11 5.12 11.71 -2.42
CA TYR A 11 4.65 10.33 -2.28
C TYR A 11 3.14 10.19 -2.03
N ARG A 12 2.50 11.16 -1.37
CA ARG A 12 1.03 11.14 -1.13
C ARG A 12 0.19 11.09 -2.41
N LYS A 13 0.77 11.50 -3.54
CA LYS A 13 0.11 11.45 -4.86
C LYS A 13 0.34 10.14 -5.60
N LEU A 14 1.27 9.29 -5.13
CA LEU A 14 1.56 8.00 -5.75
C LEU A 14 0.43 7.02 -5.46
N LYS A 15 -0.02 6.30 -6.50
CA LYS A 15 -1.02 5.25 -6.35
C LYS A 15 -0.49 4.08 -5.52
N SER A 16 0.78 3.72 -5.69
CA SER A 16 1.48 2.73 -4.85
C SER A 16 1.39 3.08 -3.36
N PHE A 17 1.66 4.33 -3.00
CA PHE A 17 1.55 4.82 -1.62
C PHE A 17 0.11 4.76 -1.10
N GLN A 18 -0.86 5.26 -1.87
CA GLN A 18 -2.28 5.26 -1.47
C GLN A 18 -2.81 3.85 -1.20
N VAL A 19 -2.51 2.89 -2.09
CA VAL A 19 -2.93 1.51 -1.93
C VAL A 19 -2.18 0.83 -0.78
N ALA A 20 -0.87 1.05 -0.64
CA ALA A 20 -0.09 0.53 0.49
C ALA A 20 -0.63 1.04 1.85
N GLN A 21 -1.04 2.31 1.92
CA GLN A 21 -1.64 2.89 3.11
C GLN A 21 -2.98 2.23 3.44
N LEU A 22 -3.84 2.03 2.43
CA LEU A 22 -5.09 1.29 2.61
C LEU A 22 -4.84 -0.14 3.10
N ILE A 23 -3.84 -0.83 2.54
CA ILE A 23 -3.43 -2.17 2.99
C ILE A 23 -3.05 -2.14 4.47
N TYR A 24 -2.27 -1.17 4.91
CA TYR A 24 -1.91 -1.03 6.32
C TYR A 24 -3.14 -0.91 7.23
N ASP A 25 -4.09 -0.04 6.88
CA ASP A 25 -5.31 0.15 7.67
C ASP A 25 -6.19 -1.12 7.67
N VAL A 26 -6.31 -1.80 6.53
CA VAL A 26 -7.04 -3.07 6.40
C VAL A 26 -6.36 -4.17 7.21
N THR A 27 -5.04 -4.28 7.15
CA THR A 27 -4.26 -5.29 7.89
C THR A 27 -4.37 -5.09 9.38
N LEU A 28 -4.30 -3.85 9.88
CA LEU A 28 -4.49 -3.59 11.31
C LEU A 28 -5.85 -4.10 11.80
N ARG A 29 -6.94 -3.76 11.09
CA ARG A 29 -8.29 -4.23 11.42
C ARG A 29 -8.46 -5.74 11.26
N PHE A 30 -7.83 -6.33 10.24
CA PHE A 30 -7.85 -7.76 10.00
C PHE A 30 -7.18 -8.51 11.15
N CYS A 31 -5.96 -8.11 11.53
CA CYS A 31 -5.21 -8.73 12.62
C CYS A 31 -5.97 -8.60 13.94
N ASP A 32 -6.50 -7.42 14.27
CA ASP A 32 -7.27 -7.20 15.49
C ASP A 32 -8.55 -8.05 15.60
N LYS A 33 -9.11 -8.47 14.46
CA LYS A 33 -10.35 -9.24 14.40
C LYS A 33 -10.12 -10.75 14.28
N TYR A 34 -9.09 -11.19 13.55
CA TYR A 34 -8.95 -12.60 13.14
C TYR A 34 -7.68 -13.28 13.64
N ILE A 35 -6.75 -12.53 14.24
CA ILE A 35 -5.48 -13.04 14.74
C ILE A 35 -5.37 -12.74 16.23
N ASP A 36 -4.82 -13.69 16.99
CA ASP A 36 -4.60 -13.47 18.42
C ASP A 36 -3.63 -12.30 18.63
N LYS A 37 -4.04 -11.32 19.45
CA LYS A 37 -3.31 -10.07 19.69
C LYS A 37 -1.96 -10.26 20.38
N ARG A 38 -1.73 -11.42 21.00
CA ARG A 38 -0.45 -11.76 21.64
C ARG A 38 0.42 -12.64 20.76
N SER A 39 -0.06 -13.02 19.58
CA SER A 39 0.69 -13.85 18.66
C SER A 39 1.76 -13.04 17.92
N ARG A 40 2.89 -13.70 17.68
CA ARG A 40 3.97 -13.14 16.86
C ARG A 40 3.50 -12.81 15.43
N THR A 41 2.56 -13.57 14.90
CA THR A 41 1.98 -13.36 13.57
C THR A 41 1.24 -12.02 13.47
N HIS A 42 0.49 -11.61 14.51
CA HIS A 42 -0.17 -10.30 14.53
C HIS A 42 0.85 -9.18 14.35
N ASP A 43 1.91 -9.18 15.17
CA ASP A 43 2.98 -8.19 15.10
C ASP A 43 3.69 -8.19 13.74
N GLN A 44 4.02 -9.37 13.22
CA GLN A 44 4.72 -9.52 11.94
C GLN A 44 3.92 -8.93 10.78
N MET A 45 2.64 -9.28 10.67
CA MET A 45 1.78 -8.77 9.61
C MET A 45 1.63 -7.24 9.68
N VAL A 46 1.39 -6.69 10.88
CA VAL A 46 1.24 -5.24 11.07
C VAL A 46 2.56 -4.51 10.75
N GLN A 47 3.70 -5.07 11.14
CA GLN A 47 5.01 -4.49 10.84
C GLN A 47 5.36 -4.55 9.35
N ALA A 48 5.08 -5.67 8.67
CA ALA A 48 5.29 -5.81 7.23
C ALA A 48 4.47 -4.76 6.45
N ALA A 49 3.18 -4.61 6.82
CA ALA A 49 2.31 -3.60 6.24
C ALA A 49 2.83 -2.17 6.45
N ARG A 50 3.24 -1.84 7.68
CA ARG A 50 3.81 -0.54 8.05
C ARG A 50 5.11 -0.25 7.29
N SER A 51 6.00 -1.23 7.22
CA SER A 51 7.28 -1.16 6.50
C SER A 51 7.06 -0.82 5.03
N GLY A 52 6.06 -1.44 4.38
CA GLY A 52 5.68 -1.13 3.00
C GLY A 52 5.40 0.35 2.77
N VAL A 53 4.55 0.95 3.61
CA VAL A 53 4.17 2.38 3.49
C VAL A 53 5.36 3.31 3.76
N GLN A 54 6.13 3.02 4.81
CA GLN A 54 7.24 3.86 5.25
C GLN A 54 8.35 3.93 4.21
N ASN A 55 8.75 2.78 3.65
CA ASN A 55 9.81 2.73 2.65
C ASN A 55 9.46 3.49 1.36
N ILE A 56 8.18 3.51 0.95
CA ILE A 56 7.73 4.34 -0.18
C ILE A 56 7.91 5.83 0.13
N ALA A 57 7.50 6.25 1.34
CA ALA A 57 7.61 7.65 1.77
C ALA A 57 9.08 8.08 1.89
N GLU A 58 9.90 7.29 2.56
CA GLU A 58 11.33 7.55 2.75
C GLU A 58 12.09 7.58 1.42
N GLY A 59 11.81 6.61 0.53
CA GLY A 59 12.37 6.59 -0.82
C GLY A 59 12.07 7.87 -1.60
N SER A 60 10.81 8.30 -1.59
CA SER A 60 10.39 9.52 -2.27
C SER A 60 11.02 10.78 -1.67
N GLN A 61 11.24 10.83 -0.36
CA GLN A 61 11.92 11.96 0.29
C GLN A 61 13.41 12.01 -0.05
N ALA A 62 14.07 10.85 -0.14
CA ALA A 62 15.48 10.75 -0.53
C ALA A 62 15.74 11.04 -2.02
N SER A 63 14.70 11.03 -2.86
CA SER A 63 14.81 11.12 -4.33
C SER A 63 15.56 12.35 -4.86
N ALA A 64 15.54 13.47 -4.14
CA ALA A 64 16.27 14.68 -4.53
C ALA A 64 17.79 14.50 -4.51
N THR A 65 18.29 13.71 -3.56
CA THR A 65 19.73 13.56 -3.29
C THR A 65 20.25 12.20 -3.71
N SER A 66 19.40 11.16 -3.73
CA SER A 66 19.80 9.80 -4.12
C SER A 66 18.67 9.02 -4.78
N LYS A 67 18.70 8.97 -6.12
CA LYS A 67 17.85 8.08 -6.93
C LYS A 67 18.10 6.59 -6.64
N LYS A 68 19.36 6.22 -6.37
CA LYS A 68 19.71 4.86 -5.95
C LYS A 68 19.00 4.46 -4.64
N THR A 69 18.93 5.39 -3.68
CA THR A 69 18.20 5.15 -2.42
C THR A 69 16.70 5.05 -2.66
N GLU A 70 16.13 5.92 -3.51
CA GLU A 70 14.72 5.85 -3.89
C GLU A 70 14.35 4.49 -4.48
N ILE A 71 15.12 3.98 -5.44
CA ILE A 71 14.93 2.65 -6.03
C ILE A 71 15.05 1.55 -4.97
N LYS A 72 16.10 1.59 -4.14
CA LYS A 72 16.34 0.60 -3.10
C LYS A 72 15.18 0.53 -2.11
N LEU A 73 14.72 1.66 -1.58
CA LEU A 73 13.63 1.70 -0.62
C LEU A 73 12.30 1.29 -1.27
N THR A 74 12.05 1.65 -2.53
CA THR A 74 10.87 1.17 -3.27
C THR A 74 10.88 -0.36 -3.39
N GLN A 75 12.04 -0.98 -3.64
CA GLN A 75 12.20 -2.44 -3.66
C GLN A 75 12.01 -3.08 -2.27
N VAL A 76 12.48 -2.44 -1.20
CA VAL A 76 12.23 -2.89 0.18
C VAL A 76 10.73 -2.85 0.50
N ALA A 77 10.03 -1.78 0.10
CA ALA A 77 8.58 -1.70 0.26
C ALA A 77 7.86 -2.86 -0.44
N ARG A 78 8.28 -3.17 -1.68
CA ARG A 78 7.73 -4.29 -2.46
C ARG A 78 7.98 -5.63 -1.77
N ALA A 79 9.18 -5.86 -1.24
CA ALA A 79 9.49 -7.07 -0.49
C ALA A 79 8.63 -7.19 0.79
N SER A 80 8.45 -6.12 1.56
CA SER A 80 7.59 -6.14 2.75
C SER A 80 6.13 -6.45 2.43
N LEU A 81 5.60 -5.97 1.29
CA LEU A 81 4.24 -6.33 0.87
C LEU A 81 4.15 -7.77 0.37
N GLU A 82 5.21 -8.32 -0.23
CA GLU A 82 5.24 -9.74 -0.62
C GLU A 82 5.30 -10.66 0.61
N GLU A 83 6.04 -10.29 1.65
CA GLU A 83 6.03 -11.00 2.95
C GLU A 83 4.61 -11.01 3.54
N LEU A 84 3.95 -9.85 3.59
CA LEU A 84 2.58 -9.74 4.09
C LEU A 84 1.58 -10.56 3.25
N LYS A 85 1.78 -10.65 1.94
CA LYS A 85 0.96 -11.49 1.06
C LYS A 85 1.07 -12.96 1.46
N LEU A 86 2.28 -13.46 1.74
CA LEU A 86 2.48 -14.84 2.20
C LEU A 86 1.77 -15.09 3.54
N ASP A 87 1.77 -14.13 4.46
CA ASP A 87 1.03 -14.26 5.73
C ASP A 87 -0.48 -14.43 5.53
N TYR A 88 -1.08 -13.71 4.57
CA TYR A 88 -2.50 -13.87 4.23
C TYR A 88 -2.78 -15.20 3.52
N GLU A 89 -1.89 -15.66 2.64
CA GLU A 89 -2.01 -16.98 1.98
C GLU A 89 -1.93 -18.11 3.03
N ASP A 90 -1.02 -17.99 3.99
CA ASP A 90 -0.89 -18.92 5.10
C ASP A 90 -2.12 -18.90 6.02
N PHE A 91 -2.67 -17.72 6.32
CA PHE A 91 -3.91 -17.61 7.08
C PHE A 91 -5.06 -18.39 6.42
N LEU A 92 -5.23 -18.26 5.10
CA LEU A 92 -6.25 -18.99 4.35
C LEU A 92 -5.98 -20.51 4.38
N ARG A 93 -4.75 -20.90 4.04
CA ARG A 93 -4.32 -22.30 3.93
C ARG A 93 -4.46 -23.05 5.26
N GLN A 94 -3.98 -22.47 6.36
CA GLN A 94 -4.01 -23.09 7.69
C GLN A 94 -5.43 -23.27 8.24
N ARG A 95 -6.39 -22.46 7.75
CA ARG A 95 -7.79 -22.50 8.17
C ARG A 95 -8.71 -23.21 7.18
N GLY A 96 -8.16 -23.77 6.10
CA GLY A 96 -8.93 -24.45 5.05
C GLY A 96 -9.89 -23.52 4.29
N LEU A 97 -9.59 -22.22 4.24
CA LEU A 97 -10.39 -21.22 3.55
C LEU A 97 -9.96 -21.12 2.08
N ALA A 98 -10.90 -20.80 1.19
CA ALA A 98 -10.61 -20.71 -0.23
C ALA A 98 -9.81 -19.46 -0.58
N GLN A 99 -8.72 -19.63 -1.33
CA GLN A 99 -8.01 -18.53 -1.96
C GLN A 99 -8.60 -18.27 -3.36
N TRP A 100 -8.88 -17.00 -3.66
CA TRP A 100 -9.40 -16.60 -4.97
C TRP A 100 -8.33 -16.76 -6.05
N LYS A 101 -8.69 -17.49 -7.10
CA LYS A 101 -7.90 -17.53 -8.34
C LYS A 101 -7.88 -16.17 -9.01
N ARG A 102 -6.93 -15.98 -9.92
CA ARG A 102 -6.73 -14.71 -10.64
C ARG A 102 -8.00 -14.27 -11.39
N GLU A 103 -8.76 -15.21 -11.95
CA GLU A 103 -9.94 -15.00 -12.77
C GLU A 103 -11.22 -14.78 -11.93
N ASN A 104 -11.13 -14.79 -10.60
CA ASN A 104 -12.30 -14.61 -9.75
C ASN A 104 -12.89 -13.19 -9.94
N PRO A 105 -14.20 -13.07 -10.30
CA PRO A 105 -14.82 -11.78 -10.59
C PRO A 105 -14.85 -10.83 -9.40
N LEU A 106 -14.84 -11.35 -8.17
CA LEU A 106 -14.79 -10.53 -6.95
C LEU A 106 -13.49 -9.74 -6.83
N ARG A 107 -12.38 -10.27 -7.38
CA ARG A 107 -11.12 -9.53 -7.45
C ARG A 107 -11.27 -8.28 -8.30
N GLN A 108 -11.86 -8.42 -9.49
CA GLN A 108 -12.06 -7.30 -10.40
C GLN A 108 -13.08 -6.30 -9.83
N ALA A 109 -14.19 -6.78 -9.26
CA ALA A 109 -15.19 -5.94 -8.63
C ALA A 109 -14.62 -5.07 -7.49
N LEU A 110 -13.74 -5.63 -6.65
CA LEU A 110 -13.06 -4.86 -5.61
C LEU A 110 -12.12 -3.79 -6.18
N ILE A 111 -11.38 -4.11 -7.24
CA ILE A 111 -10.48 -3.16 -7.91
C ILE A 111 -11.30 -1.99 -8.50
N ASP A 112 -12.41 -2.31 -9.16
CA ASP A 112 -13.30 -1.32 -9.79
C ASP A 112 -14.00 -0.43 -8.76
N ARG A 113 -14.24 -0.96 -7.54
CA ARG A 113 -14.79 -0.20 -6.42
C ARG A 113 -13.89 0.95 -5.96
N ARG A 114 -12.57 0.85 -6.18
CA ARG A 114 -11.58 1.87 -5.81
C ARG A 114 -11.74 2.36 -4.35
N CYS A 115 -11.88 1.42 -3.42
CA CYS A 115 -11.96 1.73 -1.99
C CYS A 115 -10.83 2.66 -1.56
N GLN A 116 -11.13 3.65 -0.72
CA GLN A 116 -10.15 4.61 -0.21
C GLN A 116 -9.85 4.37 1.27
N THR A 117 -10.78 3.74 1.99
CA THR A 117 -10.67 3.48 3.42
C THR A 117 -10.91 2.01 3.76
N ALA A 118 -10.43 1.60 4.93
CA ALA A 118 -10.70 0.26 5.45
C ALA A 118 -12.20 0.03 5.74
N ASP A 119 -12.97 1.11 5.98
CA ASP A 119 -14.43 1.05 6.08
C ASP A 119 -15.09 0.71 4.75
N ASP A 120 -14.61 1.30 3.64
CA ASP A 120 -15.11 0.98 2.30
C ASP A 120 -14.89 -0.50 1.96
N VAL A 121 -13.71 -1.03 2.30
CA VAL A 121 -13.38 -2.45 2.09
C VAL A 121 -14.27 -3.34 2.96
N ALA A 122 -14.45 -2.99 4.24
CA ALA A 122 -15.32 -3.74 5.14
C ALA A 122 -16.79 -3.74 4.67
N ALA A 123 -17.29 -2.59 4.22
CA ALA A 123 -18.63 -2.46 3.66
C ALA A 123 -18.80 -3.34 2.42
N TRP A 124 -17.83 -3.32 1.50
CA TRP A 124 -17.82 -4.17 0.31
C TRP A 124 -17.81 -5.67 0.67
N VAL A 125 -17.02 -6.09 1.66
CA VAL A 125 -17.01 -7.48 2.13
C VAL A 125 -18.40 -7.92 2.63
N VAL A 126 -19.09 -7.05 3.37
CA VAL A 126 -20.44 -7.33 3.88
C VAL A 126 -21.47 -7.41 2.75
N GLU A 127 -21.38 -6.54 1.75
CA GLU A 127 -22.22 -6.54 0.56
C GLU A 127 -22.09 -7.87 -0.20
N VAL A 128 -20.86 -8.25 -0.56
CA VAL A 128 -20.55 -9.51 -1.24
C VAL A 128 -21.02 -10.74 -0.45
N ALA A 129 -20.90 -10.71 0.88
CA ALA A 129 -21.37 -11.80 1.73
C ALA A 129 -22.90 -11.94 1.74
N ARG A 130 -23.64 -10.84 1.58
CA ARG A 130 -25.10 -10.84 1.50
C ARG A 130 -25.57 -11.38 0.15
N GLU A 131 -24.93 -10.96 -0.94
CA GLU A 131 -25.27 -11.37 -2.30
C GLU A 131 -25.02 -12.86 -2.55
N ASN A 132 -23.92 -13.40 -2.02
CA ASN A 132 -23.58 -14.81 -2.21
C ASN A 132 -24.34 -15.78 -1.29
N GLY A 133 -25.36 -15.32 -0.57
CA GLY A 133 -26.15 -16.18 0.32
C GLY A 133 -25.39 -16.73 1.53
N LEU A 134 -24.11 -16.34 1.73
CA LEU A 134 -23.34 -16.63 2.95
C LEU A 134 -23.95 -15.97 4.20
N CYS A 135 -24.97 -15.12 4.00
CA CYS A 135 -25.90 -14.68 5.01
C CYS A 135 -27.16 -15.59 5.07
N GLY A 136 -27.01 -16.88 5.37
CA GLY A 136 -28.16 -17.76 5.62
C GLY A 136 -27.76 -19.16 6.09
N GLN A 137 -28.41 -19.62 7.18
CA GLN A 137 -28.31 -20.95 7.82
C GLN A 137 -27.14 -21.19 8.79
N ILE A 138 -27.16 -20.50 9.93
CA ILE A 138 -26.88 -21.16 11.21
C ILE A 138 -27.99 -20.77 12.17
N GLY A 139 -28.86 -21.74 12.49
CA GLY A 139 -29.86 -21.65 13.56
C GLY A 139 -31.32 -21.70 13.11
N GLN A 140 -31.86 -22.91 12.92
CA GLN A 140 -33.09 -23.38 13.56
C GLN A 140 -33.44 -24.78 13.02
N CYS A 141 -33.23 -25.79 13.86
CA CYS A 141 -33.89 -27.09 13.73
C CYS A 141 -34.81 -27.24 14.96
N GLY A 142 -36.11 -27.36 14.70
CA GLY A 142 -37.12 -28.02 15.54
C GLY A 142 -37.65 -27.26 16.76
N GLN A 143 -38.91 -26.77 16.69
CA GLN A 143 -40.08 -27.44 17.30
C GLN A 143 -41.37 -26.60 17.14
N ASN A 144 -42.36 -27.21 16.49
CA ASN A 144 -43.82 -27.16 16.63
C ASN A 144 -44.57 -25.93 17.22
N ALA A 145 -45.44 -25.36 16.37
CA ALA A 145 -46.79 -24.82 16.56
C ALA A 145 -47.28 -24.31 17.95
N ALA A 146 -47.60 -23.00 18.03
CA ALA A 146 -48.91 -22.45 18.44
C ALA A 146 -48.98 -20.89 18.36
N THR A 147 -50.12 -20.40 17.87
CA THR A 147 -50.77 -19.07 17.80
C THR A 147 -50.28 -17.87 18.67
N GLN A 148 -49.92 -16.75 17.97
CA GLN A 148 -50.08 -15.26 18.16
C GLN A 148 -50.39 -14.62 19.56
N PRO A 149 -50.16 -13.29 19.84
CA PRO A 149 -49.77 -12.16 18.96
C PRO A 149 -48.69 -11.15 19.48
N LEU A 150 -48.27 -10.27 18.55
CA LEU A 150 -47.73 -8.89 18.63
C LEU A 150 -47.26 -8.31 19.99
N SER A 151 -45.96 -8.00 20.09
CA SER A 151 -45.38 -7.05 21.05
C SER A 151 -44.34 -6.15 20.40
N THR A 152 -44.49 -4.86 20.66
CA THR A 152 -43.63 -3.76 20.23
C THR A 152 -42.32 -3.70 21.03
N GLU A 153 -41.28 -3.19 20.37
CA GLU A 153 -40.05 -2.59 20.89
C GLU A 153 -38.88 -3.44 21.41
N SER A 154 -37.69 -2.90 21.08
CA SER A 154 -36.43 -2.95 21.83
C SER A 154 -35.56 -4.19 21.68
N THR A 155 -34.62 -4.14 20.71
CA THR A 155 -33.16 -4.14 20.99
C THR A 155 -32.35 -4.11 19.68
N ALA A 156 -31.80 -2.94 19.35
CA ALA A 156 -30.76 -2.78 18.33
C ALA A 156 -29.37 -3.30 18.80
N SER A 157 -29.32 -4.30 19.69
CA SER A 157 -28.10 -4.70 20.41
C SER A 157 -27.69 -6.16 20.20
N THR A 158 -28.22 -6.83 19.18
CA THR A 158 -27.82 -8.22 18.85
C THR A 158 -27.81 -8.47 17.34
N LEU A 159 -27.31 -7.50 16.56
CA LEU A 159 -26.86 -7.81 15.20
C LEU A 159 -25.58 -8.63 15.33
N SER A 160 -25.76 -9.95 15.36
CA SER A 160 -24.76 -10.99 15.10
C SER A 160 -23.48 -10.41 14.50
N THR A 161 -22.38 -10.47 15.27
CA THR A 161 -21.02 -10.06 14.92
C THR A 161 -20.47 -10.94 13.80
N LYS A 162 -21.12 -10.99 12.64
CA LYS A 162 -20.75 -11.87 11.54
C LYS A 162 -19.31 -11.59 11.12
N THR A 163 -18.54 -12.66 11.08
CA THR A 163 -17.14 -12.67 10.66
C THR A 163 -17.06 -13.17 9.23
N TYR A 164 -16.15 -12.59 8.45
CA TYR A 164 -15.96 -12.94 7.05
C TYR A 164 -14.47 -13.16 6.78
N PRO A 165 -13.80 -14.10 7.48
CA PRO A 165 -12.35 -14.23 7.43
C PRO A 165 -11.83 -14.51 6.01
N GLU A 166 -12.52 -15.38 5.25
CA GLU A 166 -12.16 -15.70 3.88
C GLU A 166 -12.26 -14.48 2.95
N LEU A 167 -13.42 -13.82 2.92
CA LEU A 167 -13.62 -12.63 2.08
C LEU A 167 -12.66 -11.49 2.46
N SER A 168 -12.42 -11.28 3.76
CA SER A 168 -11.51 -10.23 4.24
C SER A 168 -10.06 -10.49 3.83
N ALA A 169 -9.58 -11.73 3.99
CA ALA A 169 -8.22 -12.11 3.60
C ALA A 169 -8.03 -12.02 2.08
N ASN A 170 -8.99 -12.51 1.29
CA ASN A 170 -8.92 -12.40 -0.17
C ASN A 170 -9.02 -10.96 -0.68
N ALA A 171 -9.80 -10.09 -0.01
CA ALA A 171 -9.83 -8.67 -0.31
C ALA A 171 -8.45 -8.03 -0.07
N ALA A 172 -7.81 -8.33 1.07
CA ALA A 172 -6.47 -7.85 1.37
C ALA A 172 -5.43 -8.37 0.34
N LEU A 173 -5.45 -9.65 -0.01
CA LEU A 173 -4.59 -10.24 -1.05
C LEU A 173 -4.76 -9.55 -2.40
N THR A 174 -5.99 -9.21 -2.77
CA THR A 174 -6.27 -8.50 -4.02
C THR A 174 -5.62 -7.10 -4.03
N LEU A 175 -5.77 -6.35 -2.93
CA LEU A 175 -5.13 -5.04 -2.78
C LEU A 175 -3.60 -5.15 -2.79
N LEU A 176 -3.03 -6.14 -2.11
CA LEU A 176 -1.59 -6.43 -2.09
C LEU A 176 -1.05 -6.68 -3.49
N MET A 177 -1.73 -7.52 -4.28
CA MET A 177 -1.32 -7.77 -5.66
C MET A 177 -1.33 -6.49 -6.51
N VAL A 178 -2.32 -5.62 -6.32
CA VAL A 178 -2.36 -4.30 -6.98
C VAL A 178 -1.16 -3.46 -6.55
N ALA A 179 -0.90 -3.35 -5.24
CA ALA A 179 0.22 -2.57 -4.72
C ALA A 179 1.58 -3.07 -5.22
N CYS A 180 1.83 -4.38 -5.17
CA CYS A 180 3.06 -4.97 -5.70
C CYS A 180 3.23 -4.64 -7.20
N SER A 181 2.17 -4.75 -8.00
CA SER A 181 2.24 -4.41 -9.43
C SER A 181 2.52 -2.92 -9.69
N LEU A 182 2.02 -2.03 -8.83
CA LEU A 182 2.28 -0.58 -8.91
C LEU A 182 3.73 -0.27 -8.51
N LEU A 183 4.26 -0.96 -7.50
CA LEU A 183 5.65 -0.81 -7.08
C LEU A 183 6.63 -1.33 -8.13
N ASP A 184 6.34 -2.45 -8.78
CA ASP A 184 7.16 -2.97 -9.88
C ASP A 184 7.27 -1.94 -11.02
N ARG A 185 6.14 -1.40 -11.46
CA ARG A 185 6.12 -0.32 -12.49
C ARG A 185 6.84 0.95 -12.02
N GLN A 186 6.72 1.29 -10.74
CA GLN A 186 7.41 2.45 -10.18
C GLN A 186 8.94 2.24 -10.21
N VAL A 187 9.44 1.06 -9.85
CA VAL A 187 10.87 0.74 -9.89
C VAL A 187 11.40 0.78 -11.32
N GLU A 188 10.67 0.20 -12.27
CA GLU A 188 11.02 0.27 -13.71
C GLU A 188 11.11 1.72 -14.18
N ARG A 189 10.14 2.55 -13.82
CA ARG A 189 10.16 3.97 -14.21
C ARG A 189 11.34 4.73 -13.59
N LEU A 190 11.61 4.50 -12.31
CA LEU A 190 12.72 5.13 -11.61
C LEU A 190 14.08 4.72 -12.19
N ALA A 191 14.22 3.46 -12.62
CA ALA A 191 15.42 2.98 -13.30
C ALA A 191 15.62 3.69 -14.64
N GLN A 192 14.57 3.80 -15.46
CA GLN A 192 14.61 4.55 -16.72
C GLN A 192 14.94 6.03 -16.52
N ASP A 193 14.37 6.68 -15.50
CA ASP A 193 14.68 8.08 -15.19
C ASP A 193 16.15 8.24 -14.77
N PHE A 194 16.68 7.29 -14.00
CA PHE A 194 18.08 7.30 -13.59
C PHE A 194 19.03 7.15 -14.78
N GLU A 195 18.72 6.26 -15.72
CA GLU A 195 19.50 6.06 -16.95
C GLU A 195 19.50 7.30 -17.86
N ASN A 196 18.35 7.97 -18.01
CA ASN A 196 18.19 9.08 -18.95
C ASN A 196 18.63 10.45 -18.39
N GLU A 197 18.34 10.74 -17.12
CA GLU A 197 18.55 12.07 -16.53
C GLU A 197 19.83 12.16 -15.69
N GLY A 198 20.33 11.01 -15.25
CA GLY A 198 21.48 10.90 -14.37
C GLY A 198 21.21 11.24 -12.90
N GLY A 199 22.25 11.08 -12.09
CA GLY A 199 22.21 11.22 -10.65
C GLY A 199 22.45 12.65 -10.13
N PHE A 200 22.24 12.83 -8.82
CA PHE A 200 22.59 14.07 -8.12
C PHE A 200 24.09 14.41 -8.25
N THR A 201 24.98 13.41 -8.15
CA THR A 201 26.43 13.59 -8.28
C THR A 201 26.82 14.18 -9.63
N GLU A 202 26.20 13.73 -10.71
CA GLU A 202 26.46 14.22 -12.07
C GLU A 202 25.93 15.65 -12.25
N ARG A 203 24.75 15.96 -11.70
CA ARG A 203 24.25 17.35 -11.66
C ARG A 203 25.17 18.27 -10.86
N LEU A 204 25.62 17.81 -9.68
CA LEU A 204 26.56 18.57 -8.84
C LEU A 204 27.90 18.80 -9.56
N TYR A 205 28.41 17.79 -10.25
CA TYR A 205 29.62 17.92 -11.06
C TYR A 205 29.44 18.96 -12.18
N ARG A 206 28.33 18.89 -12.95
CA ARG A 206 27.98 19.87 -13.99
C ARG A 206 27.94 21.31 -13.43
N VAL A 207 27.28 21.52 -12.29
CA VAL A 207 27.19 22.83 -11.62
C VAL A 207 28.57 23.32 -11.17
N ARG A 208 29.41 22.46 -10.57
CA ARG A 208 30.77 22.81 -10.14
C ARG A 208 31.65 23.22 -11.33
N MET A 209 31.57 22.50 -12.45
CA MET A 209 32.32 22.82 -13.66
C MET A 209 31.89 24.17 -14.25
N ALA A 210 30.58 24.44 -14.34
CA ALA A 210 30.07 25.73 -14.81
C ALA A 210 30.54 26.92 -13.95
N ASN A 211 30.55 26.75 -12.62
CA ASN A 211 31.04 27.77 -11.71
C ASN A 211 32.54 28.05 -11.86
N ARG A 212 33.36 27.00 -12.03
CA ARG A 212 34.80 27.15 -12.29
C ARG A 212 35.07 27.91 -13.59
N THR A 213 34.34 27.60 -14.65
CA THR A 213 34.46 28.30 -15.94
C THR A 213 34.07 29.77 -15.82
N ARG A 214 32.96 30.09 -15.15
CA ARG A 214 32.55 31.49 -14.89
C ARG A 214 33.59 32.26 -14.09
N GLN A 215 34.14 31.64 -13.04
CA GLN A 215 35.15 32.26 -12.20
C GLN A 215 36.45 32.51 -12.99
N GLY A 216 36.87 31.56 -13.83
CA GLY A 216 38.02 31.73 -14.73
C GLY A 216 37.81 32.86 -15.76
N GLN A 217 36.63 32.93 -16.38
CA GLN A 217 36.28 34.03 -17.29
C GLN A 217 36.28 35.40 -16.59
N TRP A 218 35.75 35.46 -15.36
CA TRP A 218 35.74 36.69 -14.57
C TRP A 218 37.16 37.19 -14.26
N VAL A 219 38.07 36.28 -13.87
CA VAL A 219 39.48 36.59 -13.60
C VAL A 219 40.20 37.06 -14.87
N LEU A 220 39.92 36.45 -16.03
CA LEU A 220 40.50 36.89 -17.30
C LEU A 220 40.01 38.27 -17.73
N ALA A 221 38.73 38.57 -17.53
CA ALA A 221 38.13 39.87 -17.89
C ALA A 221 38.65 41.04 -17.05
N HIS A 222 39.10 40.78 -15.81
CA HIS A 222 39.55 41.81 -14.87
C HIS A 222 41.06 41.78 -14.60
N LYS A 223 41.83 41.10 -15.46
CA LYS A 223 43.30 41.09 -15.35
C LYS A 223 43.85 42.48 -15.67
N PRO A 224 44.64 43.12 -14.78
CA PRO A 224 45.22 44.43 -15.07
C PRO A 224 46.17 44.35 -16.27
N LYS A 225 46.04 45.28 -17.23
CA LYS A 225 46.95 45.38 -18.38
C LYS A 225 48.35 45.72 -17.85
N ARG A 226 49.37 45.01 -18.33
CA ARG A 226 50.77 45.31 -17.95
C ARG A 226 51.10 46.74 -18.38
N PRO A 227 51.75 47.55 -17.52
CA PRO A 227 52.23 48.86 -17.91
C PRO A 227 53.30 48.71 -19.00
N GLN A 228 53.25 49.60 -20.00
CA GLN A 228 54.23 49.72 -21.08
C GLN A 228 55.48 50.46 -20.61
#